data_AF-A0A8J8SZC2-F1
#
_entry.id   AF-A0A8J8SZC2-F1
#
_cell.length_a   1.000
_cell.length_b   1.000
_cell.length_c   1.000
_cell.angle_alpha   90.00
_cell.angle_beta   90.00
_cell.angle_gamma   90.00
#
_symmetry.space_group_name_H-M   'P 1'
#
loop_
_entity.id
_entity.type
_entity.pdbx_description
1 polymer ?
#
loop_
_entity_poly.entity_id
_entity_poly.type
_entity_poly.pdbx_seq_one_letter_code
_entity_poly.pdbx_strand_id
1 'polypeptide(L)'
;MSRFKQKFAELFDKSKKTTDADLTKRLQIMHEFESEVSGYLKNVQNFNQTCFEMIRNQKEFGDVIWTIYEHSAMKFYIKDVRTILQDTSRLQSRLEGTASQLTNLCQTTLEKCAQLRKLEKDKEDKRVFYDYYRRKIPELEKKTAAAQGPSGEAEKKQEKLKGNKDKQSEANKAFLKASQELDSHLLQLEGRTDMVLEQLCIKFSRDIESQFYTEINQIMQRLCDVEEKMREVATDATTGKFGHLTNNLDLNVNF
;
A
#
# COMPACT_ATOMS: atom_id res chain seq x y z
N MET A 1 8.87 -17.45 7.42
CA MET A 1 8.09 -17.79 6.21
C MET A 1 6.83 -16.93 6.25
N SER A 2 6.45 -16.20 5.19
CA SER A 2 5.25 -15.36 5.24
C SER A 2 3.99 -16.24 5.38
N ARG A 3 2.95 -15.73 6.05
CA ARG A 3 1.66 -16.42 6.19
C ARG A 3 1.04 -16.77 4.83
N PHE A 4 1.25 -15.93 3.82
CA PHE A 4 0.79 -16.17 2.44
C PHE A 4 1.55 -17.31 1.78
N LYS A 5 2.87 -17.38 1.92
CA LYS A 5 3.67 -18.48 1.38
C LYS A 5 3.28 -19.82 1.98
N GLN A 6 3.02 -19.85 3.29
CA GLN A 6 2.53 -21.04 3.97
C GLN A 6 1.16 -21.43 3.45
N LYS A 7 0.20 -20.49 3.37
CA LYS A 7 -1.12 -20.77 2.76
C LYS A 7 -1.01 -21.30 1.33
N PHE A 8 -0.16 -20.71 0.49
CA PHE A 8 0.04 -21.17 -0.89
C PHE A 8 0.72 -22.55 -0.97
N ALA A 9 1.73 -22.80 -0.14
CA ALA A 9 2.46 -24.07 -0.12
C ALA A 9 1.62 -25.22 0.49
N GLU A 10 0.78 -24.92 1.48
CA GLU A 10 -0.08 -25.89 2.16
C GLU A 10 -1.33 -26.23 1.32
N LEU A 11 -1.85 -25.27 0.56
CA LEU A 11 -3.09 -25.46 -0.20
C LEU A 11 -2.89 -25.94 -1.63
N PHE A 12 -1.69 -25.78 -2.22
CA PHE A 12 -1.48 -26.09 -3.64
C PHE A 12 -0.22 -26.91 -3.91
N ASP A 13 -0.45 -28.14 -4.37
CA ASP A 13 0.59 -28.98 -4.96
C ASP A 13 0.84 -28.54 -6.41
N LYS A 14 2.01 -27.95 -6.68
CA LYS A 14 2.41 -27.46 -8.01
C LYS A 14 2.50 -28.56 -9.08
N SER A 15 2.48 -29.84 -8.67
CA SER A 15 2.53 -30.99 -9.58
C SER A 15 1.17 -31.43 -10.13
N LYS A 16 0.05 -30.92 -9.58
CA LYS A 16 -1.31 -31.29 -9.99
C LYS A 16 -1.93 -30.25 -10.93
N LYS A 17 -2.72 -30.73 -11.90
CA LYS A 17 -3.58 -29.86 -12.72
C LYS A 17 -4.50 -29.05 -11.80
N THR A 18 -4.46 -27.73 -11.93
CA THR A 18 -5.29 -26.81 -11.15
C THR A 18 -6.77 -27.05 -11.47
N THR A 19 -7.54 -27.40 -10.44
CA THR A 19 -8.99 -27.52 -10.55
C THR A 19 -9.65 -26.15 -10.37
N ASP A 20 -10.92 -26.01 -10.78
CA ASP A 20 -11.66 -24.76 -10.57
C ASP A 20 -11.83 -24.42 -9.07
N ALA A 21 -11.84 -25.45 -8.21
CA ALA A 21 -11.82 -25.29 -6.76
C ALA A 21 -10.47 -24.74 -6.25
N ASP A 22 -9.36 -25.19 -6.83
CA ASP A 22 -8.03 -24.67 -6.49
C ASP A 22 -7.90 -23.21 -6.94
N LEU A 23 -8.37 -22.90 -8.15
CA LEU A 23 -8.37 -21.54 -8.68
C LEU A 23 -9.19 -20.58 -7.80
N THR A 24 -10.36 -21.01 -7.33
CA THR A 24 -11.20 -20.23 -6.42
C THR A 24 -10.47 -19.91 -5.11
N LYS A 25 -9.78 -20.90 -4.52
CA LYS A 25 -8.97 -20.67 -3.31
C LYS A 25 -7.81 -19.71 -3.56
N ARG A 26 -7.12 -19.81 -4.71
CA ARG A 26 -6.04 -18.89 -5.09
C ARG A 26 -6.54 -17.45 -5.21
N LEU A 27 -7.69 -17.26 -5.87
CA LEU A 27 -8.34 -15.96 -6.00
C LEU A 27 -8.70 -15.37 -4.63
N GLN A 28 -9.26 -16.18 -3.73
CA GLN A 28 -9.55 -15.74 -2.37
C GLN A 28 -8.30 -15.24 -1.63
N ILE A 29 -7.20 -15.98 -1.70
CA ILE A 29 -5.93 -15.55 -1.08
C ILE A 29 -5.43 -14.25 -1.73
N MET A 30 -5.58 -14.09 -3.05
CA MET A 30 -5.21 -12.85 -3.74
C MET A 30 -6.07 -11.66 -3.33
N HIS A 31 -7.36 -11.85 -3.03
CA HIS A 31 -8.21 -10.80 -2.47
C HIS A 31 -7.81 -10.42 -1.04
N GLU A 32 -7.43 -11.40 -0.21
CA GLU A 32 -6.86 -11.13 1.12
C GLU A 32 -5.57 -10.30 1.00
N PHE A 33 -4.67 -10.69 0.10
CA PHE A 33 -3.44 -9.97 -0.17
C PHE A 33 -3.70 -8.52 -0.65
N GLU A 34 -4.64 -8.33 -1.56
CA GLU A 34 -5.04 -7.01 -2.03
C GLU A 34 -5.55 -6.12 -0.87
N SER A 35 -6.40 -6.69 -0.01
CA SER A 35 -6.93 -6.00 1.17
C SER A 35 -5.81 -5.58 2.13
N GLU A 36 -4.82 -6.45 2.34
CA GLU A 36 -3.65 -6.14 3.18
C GLU A 36 -2.80 -5.03 2.57
N VAL A 37 -2.49 -5.08 1.26
CA VAL A 37 -1.73 -4.04 0.57
C VAL A 37 -2.47 -2.69 0.61
N SER A 38 -3.80 -2.69 0.44
CA SER A 38 -4.61 -1.47 0.52
C SER A 38 -4.64 -0.90 1.94
N GLY A 39 -4.80 -1.76 2.96
CA GLY A 39 -4.75 -1.33 4.37
C GLY A 39 -3.39 -0.76 4.73
N TYR A 40 -2.33 -1.39 4.25
CA TYR A 40 -0.97 -0.93 4.43
C TYR A 40 -0.72 0.44 3.76
N LEU A 41 -1.16 0.63 2.51
CA LEU A 41 -1.05 1.92 1.81
C LEU A 41 -1.68 3.06 2.63
N LYS A 42 -2.89 2.81 3.16
CA LYS A 42 -3.58 3.78 4.02
C LYS A 42 -2.79 4.09 5.28
N ASN A 43 -2.18 3.09 5.92
CA ASN A 43 -1.35 3.28 7.10
C ASN A 43 -0.10 4.11 6.80
N VAL A 44 0.57 3.86 5.66
CA VAL A 44 1.71 4.68 5.21
C VAL A 44 1.29 6.13 4.99
N GLN A 45 0.17 6.37 4.33
CA GLN A 45 -0.34 7.72 4.09
C GLN A 45 -0.66 8.45 5.41
N ASN A 46 -1.35 7.79 6.32
CA ASN A 46 -1.69 8.34 7.63
C ASN A 46 -0.46 8.65 8.48
N PHE A 47 0.52 7.73 8.50
CA PHE A 47 1.77 7.93 9.23
C PHE A 47 2.52 9.15 8.70
N ASN A 48 2.71 9.26 7.38
CA ASN A 48 3.41 10.39 6.78
C ASN A 48 2.69 11.72 7.04
N GLN A 49 1.36 11.74 6.93
CA GLN A 49 0.58 12.94 7.27
C GLN A 49 0.83 13.38 8.72
N THR A 50 0.81 12.43 9.66
CA THR A 50 1.07 12.70 11.08
C THR A 50 2.50 13.23 11.30
N CYS A 51 3.50 12.65 10.63
CA CYS A 51 4.87 13.12 10.68
C CYS A 51 5.04 14.54 10.13
N PHE A 52 4.39 14.87 9.01
CA PHE A 52 4.45 16.22 8.44
C PHE A 52 3.77 17.25 9.34
N GLU A 53 2.65 16.90 9.96
CA GLU A 53 1.99 17.76 10.94
C GLU A 53 2.88 17.99 12.16
N MET A 54 3.56 16.94 12.65
CA MET A 54 4.50 17.06 13.77
C MET A 54 5.67 18.00 13.42
N ILE A 55 6.28 17.83 12.24
CA ILE A 55 7.36 18.71 11.75
C ILE A 55 6.87 20.15 11.63
N ARG A 56 5.68 20.37 11.08
CA ARG A 56 5.11 21.72 10.96
C ARG A 56 4.91 22.36 12.33
N ASN A 57 4.29 21.65 13.26
CA ASN A 57 4.03 22.16 14.60
C ASN A 57 5.33 22.48 15.34
N GLN A 58 6.40 21.69 15.16
CA GLN A 58 7.72 21.97 15.71
C GLN A 58 8.31 23.27 15.16
N LYS A 59 8.20 23.53 13.86
CA LYS A 59 8.65 24.78 13.24
C LYS A 59 7.89 25.98 13.79
N GLU A 60 6.56 25.88 13.85
CA GLU A 60 5.69 26.93 14.39
C GLU A 60 6.01 27.23 15.86
N PHE A 61 6.23 26.19 16.67
CA PHE A 61 6.65 26.33 18.06
C PHE A 61 7.98 27.10 18.18
N GLY A 62 8.95 26.80 17.32
CA GLY A 62 10.22 27.53 17.27
C GLY A 62 10.05 29.02 16.95
N ASP A 63 9.14 29.36 16.03
CA ASP A 63 8.83 30.76 15.69
C ASP A 63 8.11 31.49 16.84
N VAL A 64 7.21 30.81 17.56
CA VAL A 64 6.53 31.37 18.75
C VAL A 64 7.53 31.65 19.87
N ILE A 65 8.39 30.68 20.22
CA ILE A 65 9.41 30.89 21.25
C ILE A 65 10.36 32.03 20.85
N TRP A 66 10.77 32.10 19.58
CA TRP A 66 11.57 33.23 19.10
C TRP A 66 10.89 34.56 19.36
N THR A 67 9.61 34.70 19.00
CA THR A 67 8.85 35.94 19.20
C THR A 67 8.79 36.36 20.68
N ILE A 68 8.68 35.39 21.60
CA ILE A 68 8.63 35.67 23.04
C ILE A 68 9.98 36.18 23.57
N TYR A 69 11.09 35.61 23.09
CA TYR A 69 12.41 35.80 23.69
C TYR A 69 13.40 36.61 22.83
N GLU A 70 13.02 37.10 21.65
CA GLU A 70 13.94 37.80 20.72
C GLU A 70 14.53 39.10 21.26
N HIS A 71 13.91 39.66 22.29
CA HIS A 71 14.37 40.85 23.01
C HIS A 71 14.87 40.54 24.43
N SER A 72 15.03 39.26 24.78
CA SER A 72 15.52 38.82 26.09
C SER A 72 17.03 38.58 26.12
N ALA A 73 17.59 38.44 27.32
CA ALA A 73 18.97 37.98 27.52
C ALA A 73 19.23 36.59 26.93
N MET A 74 18.18 35.79 26.70
CA MET A 74 18.27 34.43 26.14
C MET A 74 18.18 34.38 24.62
N LYS A 75 18.11 35.53 23.92
CA LYS A 75 17.96 35.62 22.46
C LYS A 75 18.91 34.69 21.70
N PHE A 76 20.18 34.61 22.12
CA PHE A 76 21.18 33.77 21.47
C PHE A 76 20.77 32.28 21.48
N TYR A 77 20.43 31.74 22.65
CA TYR A 77 20.01 30.35 22.81
C TYR A 77 18.68 30.05 22.11
N ILE A 78 17.73 30.98 22.16
CA ILE A 78 16.45 30.81 21.47
C ILE A 78 16.59 30.87 19.94
N LYS A 79 17.57 31.62 19.42
CA LYS A 79 17.93 31.56 18.00
C LYS A 79 18.38 30.15 17.60
N ASP A 80 19.16 29.50 18.46
CA ASP A 80 19.63 28.13 18.24
C ASP A 80 18.47 27.12 18.30
N VAL A 81 17.57 27.25 19.30
CA VAL A 81 16.32 26.45 19.36
C VAL A 81 15.52 26.57 18.07
N ARG A 82 15.26 27.80 17.62
CA ARG A 82 14.52 28.07 16.37
C ARG A 82 15.22 27.43 15.18
N THR A 83 16.55 27.57 15.09
CA THR A 83 17.34 26.99 13.99
C THR A 83 17.26 25.46 13.99
N ILE A 84 17.38 24.83 15.15
CA ILE A 84 17.26 23.36 15.30
C ILE A 84 15.89 22.87 14.84
N LEU A 85 14.81 23.54 15.26
CA LEU A 85 13.44 23.15 14.89
C LEU A 85 13.11 23.42 13.41
N GLN A 86 13.68 24.49 12.84
CA GLN A 86 13.53 24.83 11.43
C GLN A 86 14.34 23.91 10.50
N ASP A 87 15.48 23.37 10.97
CA ASP A 87 16.34 22.43 10.25
C ASP A 87 15.78 20.98 10.26
N THR A 88 14.49 20.85 10.00
CA THR A 88 13.75 19.59 9.82
C THR A 88 13.41 19.33 8.36
N SER A 89 13.88 20.18 7.44
CA SER A 89 13.66 20.07 5.99
C SER A 89 14.24 18.79 5.40
N ARG A 90 15.40 18.34 5.91
CA ARG A 90 16.03 17.08 5.51
C ARG A 90 15.19 15.88 5.91
N LEU A 91 14.65 15.87 7.13
CA LEU A 91 13.76 14.82 7.63
C LEU A 91 12.48 14.76 6.78
N GLN A 92 11.88 15.91 6.51
CA GLN A 92 10.68 16.03 5.67
C GLN A 92 10.92 15.49 4.25
N SER A 93 11.99 15.93 3.58
CA SER A 93 12.30 15.51 2.21
C SER A 93 12.57 14.01 2.10
N ARG A 94 13.21 13.42 3.12
CA ARG A 94 13.46 11.97 3.18
C ARG A 94 12.19 11.17 3.41
N LEU A 95 11.32 11.61 4.32
CA LEU A 95 9.99 11.04 4.53
C LEU A 95 9.19 11.03 3.22
N GLU A 96 9.12 12.16 2.53
CA GLU A 96 8.43 12.29 1.23
C GLU A 96 8.97 11.29 0.20
N GLY A 97 10.30 11.16 0.09
CA GLY A 97 10.94 10.21 -0.82
C GLY A 97 10.57 8.75 -0.53
N THR A 98 10.70 8.31 0.73
CA THR A 98 10.40 6.92 1.10
C THR A 98 8.90 6.64 1.03
N ALA A 99 8.05 7.58 1.45
CA ALA A 99 6.59 7.51 1.33
C ALA A 99 6.15 7.33 -0.12
N SER A 100 6.74 8.09 -1.04
CA SER A 100 6.47 8.00 -2.48
C SER A 100 6.85 6.62 -3.01
N GLN A 101 8.03 6.10 -2.65
CA GLN A 101 8.46 4.76 -3.08
C GLN A 101 7.53 3.65 -2.60
N LEU A 102 7.11 3.68 -1.34
CA LEU A 102 6.16 2.69 -0.80
C LEU A 102 4.78 2.81 -1.44
N THR A 103 4.30 4.05 -1.60
CA THR A 103 3.03 4.32 -2.29
C THR A 103 3.03 3.76 -3.70
N ASN A 104 4.10 3.98 -4.45
CA ASN A 104 4.26 3.45 -5.81
C ASN A 104 4.28 1.91 -5.84
N LEU A 105 4.95 1.27 -4.88
CA LEU A 105 4.98 -0.19 -4.76
C LEU A 105 3.58 -0.75 -4.48
N CYS A 106 2.85 -0.17 -3.53
CA CYS A 106 1.48 -0.52 -3.23
C CYS A 106 0.58 -0.32 -4.45
N GLN A 107 0.64 0.84 -5.09
CA GLN A 107 -0.20 1.20 -6.23
C GLN A 107 0.02 0.24 -7.41
N THR A 108 1.29 -0.04 -7.75
CA THR A 108 1.65 -1.01 -8.81
C THR A 108 1.09 -2.40 -8.50
N THR A 109 1.13 -2.80 -7.24
CA THR A 109 0.60 -4.11 -6.80
C THR A 109 -0.93 -4.14 -6.90
N LEU A 110 -1.61 -3.09 -6.43
CA LEU A 110 -3.07 -2.97 -6.52
C LEU A 110 -3.57 -2.93 -7.96
N GLU A 111 -2.83 -2.30 -8.88
CA GLU A 111 -3.12 -2.33 -10.31
C GLU A 111 -3.06 -3.75 -10.88
N LYS A 112 -2.09 -4.56 -10.43
CA LYS A 112 -1.99 -5.97 -10.82
C LYS A 112 -3.16 -6.79 -10.25
N CYS A 113 -3.57 -6.57 -9.01
CA CYS A 113 -4.79 -7.17 -8.44
C CYS A 113 -6.05 -6.76 -9.23
N ALA A 114 -6.15 -5.49 -9.64
CA ALA A 114 -7.27 -5.01 -10.45
C ALA A 114 -7.30 -5.64 -11.85
N GLN A 115 -6.14 -5.84 -12.49
CA GLN A 115 -6.04 -6.60 -13.74
C GLN A 115 -6.52 -8.04 -13.56
N LEU A 116 -6.15 -8.68 -12.44
CA LEU A 116 -6.55 -10.04 -12.12
C LEU A 116 -8.08 -10.19 -12.00
N ARG A 117 -8.76 -9.25 -11.33
CA ARG A 117 -10.23 -9.20 -11.25
C ARG A 117 -10.91 -9.05 -12.61
N LYS A 118 -10.31 -8.27 -13.51
CA LYS A 118 -10.85 -8.14 -14.88
C LYS A 118 -10.76 -9.46 -15.63
N LEU A 119 -9.65 -10.18 -15.50
CA LEU A 119 -9.45 -11.50 -16.10
C LEU A 119 -10.38 -12.56 -15.47
N GLU A 120 -10.58 -12.52 -14.16
CA GLU A 120 -11.53 -13.37 -13.46
C GLU A 120 -12.95 -13.19 -14.02
N LYS A 121 -13.38 -11.93 -14.17
CA LYS A 121 -14.68 -11.61 -14.75
C LYS A 121 -14.80 -12.09 -16.19
N ASP A 122 -13.80 -11.84 -17.04
CA ASP A 122 -13.83 -12.30 -18.44
C ASP A 122 -13.89 -13.83 -18.51
N LYS A 123 -13.11 -14.55 -17.69
CA LYS A 123 -13.17 -16.01 -17.59
C LYS A 123 -14.59 -16.47 -17.22
N GLU A 124 -15.23 -15.84 -16.23
CA GLU A 124 -16.58 -16.20 -15.82
C GLU A 124 -17.62 -15.93 -16.93
N ASP A 125 -17.52 -14.80 -17.63
CA ASP A 125 -18.37 -14.48 -18.77
C ASP A 125 -18.22 -15.54 -19.89
N LYS A 126 -16.98 -16.00 -20.18
CA LYS A 126 -16.74 -17.10 -21.14
C LYS A 126 -17.27 -18.44 -20.63
N ARG A 127 -17.13 -18.73 -19.33
CA ARG A 127 -17.63 -19.97 -18.69
C ARG A 127 -19.14 -20.09 -18.88
N VAL A 128 -19.88 -19.03 -18.56
CA VAL A 128 -21.34 -18.97 -18.71
C VAL A 128 -21.76 -19.21 -20.16
N PHE A 129 -21.07 -18.57 -21.11
CA PHE A 129 -21.35 -18.73 -22.54
C PHE A 129 -21.08 -20.17 -23.03
N TYR A 130 -19.98 -20.78 -22.59
CA TYR A 130 -19.68 -22.18 -22.87
C TYR A 130 -20.74 -23.14 -22.28
N ASP A 131 -21.11 -22.93 -21.01
CA ASP A 131 -22.13 -23.73 -20.32
C ASP A 131 -23.50 -23.65 -21.00
N TYR A 132 -23.87 -22.48 -21.54
CA TYR A 132 -25.09 -22.31 -22.33
C TYR A 132 -25.13 -23.29 -23.51
N TYR A 133 -24.08 -23.33 -24.35
CA TYR A 133 -24.04 -24.25 -25.48
C TYR A 133 -23.89 -25.71 -25.05
N ARG A 134 -23.16 -25.98 -23.96
CA ARG A 134 -23.01 -27.33 -23.38
C ARG A 134 -24.35 -27.94 -22.98
N ARG A 135 -25.29 -27.12 -22.48
CA ARG A 135 -26.66 -27.57 -22.14
C ARG A 135 -27.58 -27.58 -23.36
N LYS A 136 -27.47 -26.59 -24.25
CA LYS A 136 -28.33 -26.42 -25.42
C LYS A 136 -28.12 -27.50 -26.49
N ILE A 137 -26.90 -27.96 -26.72
CA ILE A 137 -26.62 -28.95 -27.78
C ILE A 137 -27.32 -30.28 -27.53
N PRO A 138 -27.25 -30.90 -26.35
CA PRO A 138 -28.01 -32.13 -26.06
C PRO A 138 -29.51 -31.99 -26.30
N GLU A 139 -30.10 -30.82 -25.98
CA GLU A 139 -31.52 -30.55 -26.27
C GLU A 139 -31.80 -30.47 -27.77
N LEU A 140 -30.93 -29.81 -28.52
CA LEU A 140 -31.03 -29.72 -29.98
C LEU A 140 -30.82 -31.09 -30.64
N GLU A 141 -29.90 -31.92 -30.14
CA GLU A 141 -29.67 -33.28 -30.61
C GLU A 141 -30.92 -34.15 -30.41
N LYS A 142 -31.54 -34.11 -29.23
CA LYS A 142 -32.81 -34.79 -28.95
C LYS A 142 -33.93 -34.32 -29.88
N LYS A 143 -34.06 -33.00 -30.08
CA LYS A 143 -35.08 -32.41 -30.98
C LYS A 143 -34.84 -32.74 -32.45
N THR A 144 -33.58 -32.90 -32.86
CA THR A 144 -33.20 -33.27 -34.23
C THR A 144 -33.42 -34.76 -34.46
N ALA A 145 -33.10 -35.61 -33.49
CA ALA A 145 -33.35 -37.06 -33.55
C ALA A 145 -34.84 -37.42 -33.53
N ALA A 146 -35.68 -36.64 -32.84
CA ALA A 146 -37.13 -36.82 -32.80
C ALA A 146 -37.86 -36.30 -34.06
N ALA A 147 -37.16 -35.60 -34.96
CA ALA A 147 -37.77 -35.04 -36.16
C ALA A 147 -37.89 -36.11 -37.28
N GLN A 148 -38.93 -36.93 -37.22
CA GLN A 148 -39.41 -37.72 -38.36
C GLN A 148 -40.35 -36.83 -39.19
N GLY A 149 -39.82 -36.02 -40.10
CA GLY A 149 -40.60 -35.09 -40.92
C GLY A 149 -39.97 -34.81 -42.29
N PRO A 150 -40.70 -34.21 -43.24
CA PRO A 150 -40.30 -34.05 -44.65
C PRO A 150 -38.90 -33.42 -44.79
N SER A 151 -38.13 -33.86 -45.80
CA SER A 151 -36.66 -33.75 -45.81
C SER A 151 -36.10 -32.33 -45.63
N GLY A 152 -36.83 -31.28 -46.04
CA GLY A 152 -36.40 -29.88 -45.88
C GLY A 152 -36.44 -29.32 -44.45
N GLU A 153 -37.28 -29.85 -43.55
CA GLU A 153 -37.26 -29.45 -42.13
C GLU A 153 -36.15 -30.16 -41.34
N ALA A 154 -35.85 -31.41 -41.71
CA ALA A 154 -34.77 -32.17 -41.11
C ALA A 154 -33.40 -31.53 -41.42
N GLU A 155 -33.15 -31.13 -42.66
CA GLU A 155 -31.93 -30.43 -43.07
C GLU A 155 -31.71 -29.12 -42.31
N LYS A 156 -32.74 -28.27 -42.19
CA LYS A 156 -32.66 -26.99 -41.44
C LYS A 156 -32.34 -27.20 -39.96
N LYS A 157 -32.85 -28.28 -39.34
CA LYS A 157 -32.54 -28.62 -37.94
C LYS A 157 -31.09 -29.13 -37.81
N GLN A 158 -30.61 -29.91 -38.78
CA GLN A 158 -29.25 -30.42 -38.84
C GLN A 158 -28.22 -29.29 -39.02
N GLU A 159 -28.49 -28.32 -39.88
CA GLU A 159 -27.64 -27.15 -40.10
C GLU A 159 -27.58 -26.24 -38.86
N LYS A 160 -28.73 -26.00 -38.20
CA LYS A 160 -28.78 -25.29 -36.91
C LYS A 160 -27.97 -26.02 -35.85
N LEU A 161 -28.06 -27.34 -35.76
CA LEU A 161 -27.28 -28.13 -34.80
C LEU A 161 -25.77 -27.98 -35.06
N LYS A 162 -25.34 -28.11 -36.33
CA LYS A 162 -23.94 -27.91 -36.73
C LYS A 162 -23.44 -26.52 -36.31
N GLY A 163 -24.17 -25.46 -36.66
CA GLY A 163 -23.78 -24.09 -36.27
C GLY A 163 -23.72 -23.85 -34.76
N ASN A 164 -24.54 -24.55 -33.94
CA ASN A 164 -24.42 -24.47 -32.48
C ASN A 164 -23.21 -25.27 -31.96
N LYS A 165 -22.84 -26.40 -32.57
CA LYS A 165 -21.63 -27.16 -32.25
C LYS A 165 -20.36 -26.34 -32.52
N ASP A 166 -20.32 -25.62 -33.64
CA ASP A 166 -19.20 -24.72 -33.95
C ASP A 166 -19.08 -23.61 -32.89
N LYS A 167 -20.20 -22.98 -32.51
CA LYS A 167 -20.23 -21.99 -31.42
C LYS A 167 -19.81 -22.56 -30.06
N GLN A 168 -20.15 -23.81 -29.74
CA GLN A 168 -19.67 -24.46 -28.53
C GLN A 168 -18.15 -24.65 -28.56
N SER A 169 -17.61 -25.08 -29.70
CA SER A 169 -16.16 -25.26 -29.89
C SER A 169 -15.42 -23.94 -29.70
N GLU A 170 -15.91 -22.85 -30.31
CA GLU A 170 -15.38 -21.50 -30.12
C GLU A 170 -15.49 -21.03 -28.66
N ALA A 171 -16.64 -21.22 -28.03
CA ALA A 171 -16.85 -20.85 -26.62
C ALA A 171 -15.89 -21.62 -25.68
N ASN A 172 -15.67 -22.91 -25.93
CA ASN A 172 -14.73 -23.73 -25.17
C ASN A 172 -13.29 -23.24 -25.34
N LYS A 173 -12.87 -22.94 -26.59
CA LYS A 173 -11.54 -22.37 -26.85
C LYS A 173 -11.35 -21.02 -26.15
N ALA A 174 -12.34 -20.14 -26.20
CA ALA A 174 -12.31 -18.84 -25.52
C ALA A 174 -12.22 -18.99 -24.00
N PHE A 175 -13.01 -19.89 -23.41
CA PHE A 175 -12.96 -20.18 -21.97
C PHE A 175 -11.60 -20.76 -21.52
N LEU A 176 -11.05 -21.71 -22.28
CA LEU A 176 -9.74 -22.29 -22.00
C LEU A 176 -8.62 -21.24 -22.08
N LYS A 177 -8.67 -20.36 -23.09
CA LYS A 177 -7.71 -19.26 -23.23
C LYS A 177 -7.79 -18.29 -22.05
N ALA A 178 -9.00 -17.82 -21.68
CA ALA A 178 -9.19 -16.93 -20.54
C ALA A 178 -8.74 -17.59 -19.22
N SER A 179 -8.98 -18.90 -19.05
CA SER A 179 -8.52 -19.65 -17.89
C SER A 179 -6.99 -19.72 -17.79
N GLN A 180 -6.31 -19.95 -18.93
CA GLN A 180 -4.84 -19.96 -18.97
C GLN A 180 -4.23 -18.58 -18.72
N GLU A 181 -4.84 -17.53 -19.27
CA GLU A 181 -4.40 -16.15 -19.04
C GLU A 181 -4.53 -15.75 -17.57
N LEU A 182 -5.65 -16.11 -16.92
CA LEU A 182 -5.85 -15.87 -15.49
C LEU A 182 -4.85 -16.64 -14.63
N ASP A 183 -4.66 -17.94 -14.88
CA ASP A 183 -3.72 -18.77 -14.11
C ASP A 183 -2.28 -18.29 -14.26
N SER A 184 -1.88 -17.86 -15.46
CA SER A 184 -0.56 -17.27 -15.69
C SER A 184 -0.34 -15.98 -14.87
N HIS A 185 -1.33 -15.09 -14.82
CA HIS A 185 -1.24 -13.85 -14.04
C HIS A 185 -1.25 -14.12 -12.53
N LEU A 186 -2.06 -15.10 -12.08
CA LEU A 186 -2.07 -15.56 -10.69
C LEU A 186 -0.67 -16.03 -10.27
N LEU A 187 -0.06 -16.94 -11.04
CA LEU A 187 1.27 -17.46 -10.73
C LEU A 187 2.35 -16.37 -10.67
N GLN A 188 2.28 -15.38 -11.57
CA GLN A 188 3.20 -14.24 -11.55
C GLN A 188 3.03 -13.38 -10.29
N LEU A 189 1.79 -13.15 -9.84
CA LEU A 189 1.50 -12.34 -8.66
C LEU A 189 1.85 -13.10 -7.37
N GLU A 190 1.52 -14.38 -7.30
CA GLU A 190 1.91 -15.29 -6.21
C GLU A 190 3.42 -15.29 -6.00
N GLY A 191 4.20 -15.42 -7.08
CA GLY A 191 5.67 -15.42 -7.01
C GLY A 191 6.28 -14.12 -6.50
N ARG A 192 5.54 -13.00 -6.55
CA ARG A 192 6.00 -11.67 -6.10
C ARG A 192 5.43 -11.23 -4.76
N THR A 193 4.38 -11.91 -4.28
CA THR A 193 3.63 -11.53 -3.06
C THR A 193 4.55 -11.42 -1.85
N ASP A 194 5.41 -12.42 -1.61
CA ASP A 194 6.35 -12.42 -0.49
C ASP A 194 7.33 -11.25 -0.56
N MET A 195 7.92 -11.03 -1.73
CA MET A 195 8.88 -9.96 -1.95
C MET A 195 8.22 -8.59 -1.72
N VAL A 196 6.98 -8.41 -2.17
CA VAL A 196 6.23 -7.17 -1.93
C VAL A 196 5.97 -6.99 -0.45
N LEU A 197 5.42 -8.00 0.25
CA LEU A 197 5.14 -7.90 1.69
C LEU A 197 6.41 -7.65 2.51
N GLU A 198 7.50 -8.34 2.19
CA GLU A 198 8.79 -8.16 2.85
C GLU A 198 9.33 -6.76 2.59
N GLN A 199 9.29 -6.27 1.35
CA GLN A 199 9.70 -4.91 1.04
C GLN A 199 8.84 -3.88 1.75
N LEU A 200 7.52 -4.07 1.83
CA LEU A 200 6.63 -3.18 2.57
C LEU A 200 6.99 -3.19 4.06
N CYS A 201 6.97 -4.34 4.73
CA CYS A 201 7.26 -4.43 6.16
C CYS A 201 8.66 -3.90 6.53
N ILE A 202 9.70 -4.36 5.82
CA ILE A 202 11.09 -3.98 6.14
C ILE A 202 11.31 -2.50 5.83
N LYS A 203 10.90 -2.00 4.66
CA LYS A 203 11.16 -0.60 4.30
C LYS A 203 10.38 0.36 5.19
N PHE A 204 9.17 0.03 5.62
CA PHE A 204 8.46 0.92 6.53
C PHE A 204 9.04 0.92 7.93
N SER A 205 9.18 -0.24 8.58
CA SER A 205 9.69 -0.28 9.95
C SER A 205 11.15 0.21 10.03
N ARG A 206 12.00 -0.17 9.07
CA ARG A 206 13.42 0.22 9.09
C ARG A 206 13.68 1.59 8.48
N ASP A 207 13.10 1.87 7.30
CA ASP A 207 13.51 3.05 6.53
C ASP A 207 12.61 4.27 6.77
N ILE A 208 11.37 4.08 7.23
CA ILE A 208 10.48 5.19 7.61
C ILE A 208 10.48 5.39 9.12
N GLU A 209 10.04 4.39 9.87
CA GLU A 209 9.75 4.53 11.30
C GLU A 209 11.02 4.72 12.13
N SER A 210 11.97 3.78 12.03
CA SER A 210 13.22 3.86 12.78
C SER A 210 14.04 5.11 12.42
N GLN A 211 14.10 5.48 11.15
CA GLN A 211 14.82 6.68 10.72
C GLN A 211 14.16 7.95 11.25
N PHE A 212 12.83 8.05 11.15
CA PHE A 212 12.10 9.20 11.67
C PHE A 212 12.36 9.39 13.16
N TYR A 213 12.17 8.35 13.97
CA TYR A 213 12.40 8.45 15.41
C TYR A 213 13.87 8.71 15.77
N THR A 214 14.82 8.18 14.99
CA THR A 214 16.25 8.46 15.21
C THR A 214 16.56 9.94 14.99
N GLU A 215 16.08 10.55 13.90
CA GLU A 215 16.32 11.98 13.63
C GLU A 215 15.59 12.87 14.65
N ILE A 216 14.35 12.52 15.02
CA ILE A 216 13.62 13.24 16.08
C ILE A 216 14.34 13.16 17.42
N ASN A 217 14.87 11.99 17.81
CA ASN A 217 15.63 11.87 19.05
C ASN A 217 16.91 12.72 19.03
N GLN A 218 17.60 12.82 17.89
CA GLN A 218 18.76 13.70 17.75
C GLN A 218 18.38 15.18 17.88
N ILE A 219 17.25 15.58 17.30
CA ILE A 219 16.71 16.94 17.46
C ILE A 219 16.40 17.22 18.93
N MET A 220 15.70 16.31 19.61
CA MET A 220 15.37 16.45 21.03
C MET A 220 16.61 16.54 21.92
N GLN A 221 17.63 15.72 21.66
CA GLN A 221 18.90 15.80 22.40
C GLN A 221 19.57 17.16 22.24
N ARG A 222 19.63 17.69 21.01
CA ARG A 222 20.19 19.04 20.77
C ARG A 222 19.41 20.13 21.49
N LEU A 223 18.08 19.98 21.59
CA LEU A 223 17.25 20.92 22.34
C LEU A 223 17.51 20.83 23.85
N CYS A 224 17.67 19.63 24.41
CA CYS A 224 18.07 19.43 25.81
C CYS A 224 19.42 20.10 26.12
N ASP A 225 20.41 19.95 25.22
CA ASP A 225 21.73 20.57 25.41
C ASP A 225 21.66 22.11 25.43
N VAL A 226 20.73 22.70 24.65
CA VAL A 226 20.49 24.15 24.67
C VAL A 226 19.75 24.57 25.95
N GLU A 227 18.77 23.78 26.38
CA GLU A 227 18.03 24.03 27.63
C GLU A 227 18.97 24.00 28.84
N GLU A 228 19.88 23.03 28.93
CA GLU A 228 20.88 22.95 30.01
C GLU A 228 21.77 24.19 30.05
N LYS A 229 22.27 24.65 28.89
CA LYS A 229 23.06 25.89 28.81
C LYS A 229 22.27 27.12 29.25
N MET A 230 21.00 27.21 28.86
CA MET A 230 20.13 28.31 29.31
C MET A 230 19.94 28.26 30.83
N ARG A 231 19.79 27.07 31.41
CA ARG A 231 19.66 26.87 32.85
C ARG A 231 20.94 27.23 33.60
N GLU A 232 22.11 26.88 33.06
CA GLU A 232 23.42 27.29 33.61
C GLU A 232 23.55 28.80 33.65
N VAL A 233 23.26 29.49 32.54
CA VAL A 233 23.32 30.97 32.47
C VAL A 233 22.36 31.62 33.45
N ALA A 234 21.12 31.11 33.55
CA ALA A 234 20.16 31.62 34.52
C ALA A 234 20.63 31.41 35.97
N THR A 235 21.30 30.29 36.25
CA THR A 235 21.86 29.96 37.57
C THR A 235 23.06 30.85 37.91
N ASP A 236 23.96 31.09 36.97
CA ASP A 236 25.12 31.98 37.16
C ASP A 236 24.69 33.46 37.32
N ALA A 237 23.62 33.87 36.63
CA ALA A 237 23.02 35.19 36.80
C ALA A 237 22.38 35.37 38.20
N THR A 238 21.72 34.33 38.72
CA THR A 238 21.06 34.36 40.04
C THR A 238 22.03 34.18 41.22
N THR A 239 23.16 33.50 41.01
CA THR A 239 24.20 33.30 42.03
C THR A 239 25.24 34.44 42.08
N GLY A 240 25.08 35.49 41.27
CA GLY A 240 25.88 36.72 41.36
C GLY A 240 27.32 36.59 40.87
N LYS A 241 27.65 35.54 40.10
CA LYS A 241 29.01 35.35 39.55
C LYS A 241 29.39 36.37 38.48
N PHE A 242 28.42 37.08 37.91
CA PHE A 242 28.67 38.32 37.17
C PHE A 242 28.76 39.46 38.19
N GLY A 243 29.93 39.61 38.80
CA GLY A 243 30.18 40.63 39.82
C GLY A 243 29.70 42.00 39.35
N HIS A 244 28.90 42.67 40.20
CA HIS A 244 28.47 44.07 40.08
C HIS A 244 28.66 44.70 38.69
N LEU A 245 27.93 44.22 37.69
CA LEU A 245 27.66 45.02 36.50
C LEU A 245 26.47 45.90 36.86
N THR A 246 26.78 47.05 37.45
CA THR A 246 25.93 48.23 37.42
C THR A 246 25.69 48.59 35.96
N ASN A 247 24.65 48.00 35.37
CA ASN A 247 23.71 48.56 34.39
C ASN A 247 22.90 47.42 33.76
N ASN A 248 21.67 47.26 34.27
CA ASN A 248 20.50 46.69 33.62
C ASN A 248 20.66 45.35 32.89
N LEU A 249 20.67 44.26 33.67
CA LEU A 249 19.92 43.06 33.30
C LEU A 249 18.50 43.23 33.87
N ASP A 250 17.69 44.05 33.18
CA ASP A 250 16.23 44.00 33.37
C ASP A 250 15.77 42.64 32.84
N LEU A 251 15.76 41.64 33.72
CA LEU A 251 14.93 40.46 33.58
C LEU A 251 13.48 40.93 33.74
N ASN A 252 12.96 41.55 32.68
CA ASN A 252 11.57 41.96 32.57
C ASN A 252 10.73 40.70 32.38
N VAL A 253 10.58 39.93 33.46
CA VAL A 253 9.65 38.81 33.60
C VAL A 253 8.57 39.29 34.56
N ASN A 254 7.60 40.04 34.04
CA ASN A 254 6.32 40.19 34.71
C ASN A 254 5.43 39.03 34.25
N PHE A 255 5.11 38.13 35.19
CA PHE A 255 4.09 37.09 35.03
C PHE A 255 2.70 37.70 34.84
#